data_AF-A0A7X5SBC8-F1
#
_entry.id   AF-A0A7X5SBC8-F1
#
_cell.length_a   1.000
_cell.length_b   1.000
_cell.length_c   1.000
_cell.angle_alpha   90.00
_cell.angle_beta   90.00
_cell.angle_gamma   90.00
#
_symmetry.space_group_name_H-M   'P 1'
#
loop_
_entity.id
_entity.type
_entity.pdbx_description
1 polymer ?
#
loop_
_entity_poly.entity_id
_entity_poly.type
_entity_poly.pdbx_seq_one_letter_code
_entity_poly.pdbx_strand_id
1 'polypeptide(L)'
;PALSVPLLAVVFMATFTAINLLGVRNFGEFEFWFAILKVVAIVVFLLIGVALLAGWLPGVVSPGLSNFTQNGGFAPKGLAGIGSALLVVVFAFGGTEIVAVAAAETADPGRSLARTIRTVAWRILVFYIGSISVIVAVVPWTSAALSSPFAAVLEVARIPGAATAITLVAVVA
;
A
#
# COMPACT_ATOMS: atom_id res chain seq x y z
N PRO A 1 17.65 -0.62 -26.94
CA PRO A 1 17.27 0.71 -26.42
C PRO A 1 16.04 0.62 -25.54
N ALA A 2 16.17 0.90 -24.23
CA ALA A 2 15.01 1.02 -23.35
C ALA A 2 14.16 2.22 -23.79
N LEU A 3 12.84 2.02 -23.95
CA LEU A 3 11.91 3.13 -24.23
C LEU A 3 11.99 4.16 -23.09
N SER A 4 11.89 5.45 -23.40
CA SER A 4 11.89 6.48 -22.36
C SER A 4 10.64 6.35 -21.49
N VAL A 5 10.78 6.56 -20.17
CA VAL A 5 9.67 6.46 -19.21
C VAL A 5 8.45 7.31 -19.61
N PRO A 6 8.60 8.56 -20.11
CA PRO A 6 7.46 9.35 -20.56
C PRO A 6 6.75 8.74 -21.77
N LEU A 7 7.51 8.20 -22.73
CA LEU A 7 6.93 7.56 -23.93
C LEU A 7 6.16 6.31 -23.54
N LEU A 8 6.71 5.48 -22.66
CA LEU A 8 6.03 4.29 -22.15
C LEU A 8 4.74 4.65 -21.40
N ALA A 9 4.77 5.70 -20.57
CA ALA A 9 3.60 6.19 -19.85
C ALA A 9 2.50 6.67 -20.81
N VAL A 10 2.85 7.41 -21.87
CA VAL A 10 1.89 7.87 -22.90
C VAL A 10 1.26 6.69 -23.64
N VAL A 11 2.07 5.71 -24.06
CA VAL A 11 1.58 4.50 -24.75
C VAL A 11 0.63 3.71 -23.85
N PHE A 12 0.98 3.54 -22.58
CA PHE A 12 0.15 2.84 -21.61
C PHE A 12 -1.18 3.58 -21.37
N MET A 13 -1.13 4.89 -21.15
CA MET A 13 -2.31 5.75 -20.99
C MET A 13 -3.24 5.70 -22.22
N ALA A 14 -2.70 5.80 -23.43
CA ALA A 14 -3.49 5.74 -24.67
C ALA A 14 -4.18 4.38 -24.84
N THR A 15 -3.45 3.28 -24.57
CA THR A 15 -3.99 1.92 -24.62
C THR A 15 -5.09 1.73 -23.58
N PHE A 16 -4.84 2.16 -22.34
CA PHE A 16 -5.82 2.08 -21.26
C PHE A 16 -7.09 2.87 -21.60
N THR A 17 -6.94 4.06 -22.16
CA THR A 17 -8.06 4.90 -22.61
C THR A 17 -8.88 4.19 -23.70
N ALA A 18 -8.22 3.60 -24.70
CA ALA A 18 -8.89 2.85 -25.75
C ALA A 18 -9.68 1.66 -25.21
N ILE A 19 -9.11 0.90 -24.25
CA ILE A 19 -9.80 -0.21 -23.58
C ILE A 19 -11.05 0.30 -22.83
N ASN A 20 -10.94 1.41 -22.10
CA ASN A 20 -12.05 1.99 -21.36
C ASN A 20 -13.22 2.43 -22.26
N LEU A 21 -12.95 2.79 -23.52
CA LEU A 21 -13.97 3.16 -24.50
C LEU A 21 -14.71 1.95 -25.12
N LEU A 22 -14.16 0.74 -25.05
CA LEU A 22 -14.67 -0.44 -25.79
C LEU A 22 -15.71 -1.28 -25.04
N GLY A 23 -15.94 -1.05 -23.74
CA GLY A 23 -17.11 -1.64 -23.04
C GLY A 23 -16.88 -2.00 -21.58
N VAL A 24 -17.75 -1.47 -20.71
CA VAL A 24 -17.62 -1.45 -19.24
C VAL A 24 -18.32 -2.62 -18.54
N ARG A 25 -18.93 -3.56 -19.28
CA ARG A 25 -19.94 -4.47 -18.73
C ARG A 25 -19.40 -5.43 -17.66
N ASN A 26 -18.12 -5.82 -17.74
CA ASN A 26 -17.49 -6.74 -16.78
C ASN A 26 -16.51 -6.03 -15.82
N PHE A 27 -16.40 -4.70 -15.89
CA PHE A 27 -15.37 -3.94 -15.16
C PHE A 27 -15.50 -4.11 -13.64
N GLY A 28 -16.73 -4.04 -13.10
CA GLY A 28 -16.97 -4.16 -11.66
C GLY A 28 -16.60 -5.52 -11.06
N GLU A 29 -16.78 -6.61 -11.81
CA GLU A 29 -16.35 -7.94 -11.35
C GLU A 29 -14.82 -8.03 -11.31
N PHE A 30 -14.13 -7.55 -12.35
CA PHE A 30 -12.66 -7.52 -12.37
C PHE A 30 -12.09 -6.66 -11.24
N GLU A 31 -12.65 -5.48 -11.03
CA GLU A 31 -12.25 -4.60 -9.93
C GLU A 31 -12.42 -5.27 -8.56
N PHE A 32 -13.54 -5.98 -8.36
CA PHE A 32 -13.78 -6.75 -7.14
C PHE A 32 -12.72 -7.84 -6.92
N TRP A 33 -12.40 -8.63 -7.97
CA TRP A 33 -11.38 -9.69 -7.88
C TRP A 33 -9.98 -9.12 -7.64
N PHE A 34 -9.60 -8.04 -8.32
CA PHE A 34 -8.31 -7.37 -8.09
C PHE A 34 -8.23 -6.73 -6.70
N ALA A 35 -9.33 -6.17 -6.19
CA ALA A 35 -9.38 -5.64 -4.82
C ALA A 35 -9.16 -6.76 -3.79
N ILE A 36 -9.75 -7.95 -3.98
CA ILE A 36 -9.49 -9.11 -3.11
C ILE A 36 -8.02 -9.50 -3.16
N LEU A 37 -7.42 -9.58 -4.35
CA LEU A 37 -6.00 -9.93 -4.52
C LEU A 37 -5.10 -8.97 -3.74
N LYS A 38 -5.34 -7.66 -3.81
CA LYS A 38 -4.61 -6.65 -3.03
C LYS A 38 -4.72 -6.89 -1.54
N VAL A 39 -5.95 -7.07 -1.04
CA VAL A 39 -6.19 -7.25 0.38
C VAL A 39 -5.48 -8.50 0.90
N VAL A 40 -5.57 -9.62 0.18
CA VAL A 40 -4.88 -10.86 0.53
C VAL A 40 -3.36 -10.66 0.55
N ALA A 41 -2.79 -9.99 -0.45
CA ALA A 41 -1.35 -9.73 -0.50
C ALA A 41 -0.89 -8.87 0.69
N ILE A 42 -1.64 -7.83 1.06
CA ILE A 42 -1.32 -6.99 2.23
C ILE A 42 -1.47 -7.79 3.53
N VAL A 43 -2.50 -8.61 3.69
CA VAL A 43 -2.67 -9.44 4.89
C VAL A 43 -1.49 -10.42 5.03
N VAL A 44 -1.12 -11.11 3.95
CA VAL A 44 0.03 -12.02 3.96
C VAL A 44 1.32 -11.26 4.29
N PHE A 45 1.53 -10.09 3.70
CA PHE A 45 2.65 -9.21 4.02
C PHE A 45 2.71 -8.85 5.51
N LEU A 46 1.60 -8.43 6.10
CA LEU A 46 1.52 -8.08 7.52
C LEU A 46 1.83 -9.28 8.41
N LEU A 47 1.31 -10.46 8.08
CA LEU A 47 1.60 -11.69 8.82
C LEU A 47 3.09 -12.04 8.78
N ILE A 48 3.73 -11.94 7.60
CA ILE A 48 5.17 -12.17 7.44
C ILE A 48 5.96 -11.13 8.24
N GLY A 49 5.58 -9.85 8.15
CA GLY A 49 6.21 -8.77 8.89
C GLY A 49 6.14 -8.96 10.40
N VAL A 50 4.97 -9.34 10.93
CA VAL A 50 4.79 -9.65 12.35
C VAL A 50 5.63 -10.88 12.75
N ALA A 51 5.63 -11.95 11.95
CA ALA A 51 6.46 -13.12 12.20
C ALA A 51 7.96 -12.78 12.23
N LEU A 52 8.40 -11.86 11.37
CA LEU A 52 9.77 -11.37 11.31
C LEU A 52 10.14 -10.57 12.56
N LEU A 53 9.27 -9.66 12.99
CA LEU A 53 9.48 -8.87 14.21
C LEU A 53 9.43 -9.72 15.47
N ALA A 54 8.58 -10.75 15.50
CA ALA A 54 8.50 -11.70 16.60
C ALA A 54 9.65 -12.73 16.61
N GLY A 55 10.51 -12.76 15.58
CA GLY A 55 11.60 -13.72 15.46
C GLY A 55 11.13 -15.15 15.20
N TRP A 56 9.94 -15.34 14.63
CA TRP A 56 9.36 -16.66 14.33
C TRP A 56 9.86 -17.26 13.01
N LEU A 57 10.55 -16.48 12.18
CA LEU A 57 11.13 -16.96 10.92
C LEU A 57 12.46 -17.69 11.17
N PRO A 58 12.59 -18.97 10.75
CA PRO A 58 13.81 -19.73 10.95
C PRO A 58 14.96 -19.14 10.13
N GLY A 59 16.12 -18.96 10.75
CA GLY A 59 17.32 -18.45 10.07
C GLY A 59 17.32 -16.95 9.76
N VAL A 60 16.34 -16.20 10.28
CA VAL A 60 16.28 -14.73 10.17
C VAL A 60 16.22 -14.12 11.56
N VAL A 61 17.18 -13.23 11.86
CA VAL A 61 17.20 -12.50 13.14
C VAL A 61 16.17 -11.38 13.10
N SER A 62 15.36 -11.26 14.16
CA SER A 62 14.41 -10.14 14.26
C SER A 62 15.18 -8.81 14.26
N PRO A 63 14.81 -7.84 13.39
CA PRO A 63 15.38 -6.50 13.38
C PRO A 63 14.92 -5.66 14.59
N GLY A 64 13.96 -6.17 15.39
CA GLY A 64 13.40 -5.47 16.52
C GLY A 64 12.63 -4.21 16.13
N LEU A 65 12.51 -3.27 17.06
CA LEU A 65 11.81 -1.99 16.87
C LEU A 65 12.76 -0.80 16.84
N SER A 66 14.06 -1.04 16.78
CA SER A 66 15.05 0.03 16.92
C SER A 66 15.04 1.01 15.75
N ASN A 67 14.63 0.56 14.55
CA ASN A 67 14.53 1.43 13.37
C ASN A 67 13.51 2.57 13.51
N PHE A 68 12.57 2.52 14.46
CA PHE A 68 11.65 3.63 14.75
C PHE A 68 12.34 4.86 15.35
N THR A 69 13.47 4.68 16.05
CA THR A 69 14.14 5.74 16.80
C THR A 69 15.61 5.90 16.42
N GLN A 70 16.21 4.91 15.75
CA GLN A 70 17.52 5.04 15.15
C GLN A 70 17.50 6.00 13.95
N ASN A 71 18.68 6.45 13.52
CA ASN A 71 18.85 7.36 12.37
C ASN A 71 18.15 8.73 12.54
N GLY A 72 18.30 9.35 13.73
CA GLY A 72 17.81 10.71 13.99
C GLY A 72 16.49 10.79 14.75
N GLY A 73 16.02 9.70 15.37
CA GLY A 73 14.79 9.68 16.15
C GLY A 73 13.55 9.38 15.32
N PHE A 74 12.37 9.50 15.94
CA PHE A 74 11.08 9.26 15.29
C PHE A 74 10.76 10.30 14.20
N ALA A 75 11.23 11.53 14.36
CA ALA A 75 10.98 12.65 13.45
C ALA A 75 12.30 13.31 13.01
N PRO A 76 13.15 12.61 12.23
CA PRO A 76 14.50 13.08 11.88
C PRO A 76 14.48 14.34 11.01
N LYS A 77 13.37 14.61 10.30
CA LYS A 77 13.13 15.83 9.52
C LYS A 77 12.21 16.84 10.23
N GLY A 78 11.94 16.64 11.52
CA GLY A 78 11.06 17.49 12.34
C GLY A 78 9.61 17.57 11.84
N LEU A 79 8.86 18.53 12.37
CA LEU A 79 7.46 18.77 11.99
C LEU A 79 7.28 19.12 10.51
N ALA A 80 8.26 19.79 9.90
CA ALA A 80 8.23 20.12 8.48
C ALA A 80 8.25 18.85 7.60
N GLY A 81 9.04 17.84 7.97
CA GLY A 81 9.05 16.55 7.29
C GLY A 81 7.75 15.77 7.47
N ILE A 82 7.12 15.84 8.64
CA ILE A 82 5.80 15.25 8.87
C ILE A 82 4.75 15.96 8.01
N GLY A 83 4.78 17.30 7.98
CA GLY A 83 3.88 18.10 7.16
C GLY A 83 3.99 17.77 5.67
N SER A 84 5.20 17.62 5.13
CA SER A 84 5.38 17.24 3.72
C SER A 84 4.93 15.81 3.44
N ALA A 85 5.16 14.88 4.37
CA ALA A 85 4.64 13.52 4.25
C ALA A 85 3.10 13.50 4.24
N LEU A 86 2.44 14.29 5.09
CA LEU A 86 0.98 14.40 5.13
C LEU A 86 0.38 14.83 3.79
N LEU A 87 1.05 15.70 3.03
CA LEU A 87 0.60 16.08 1.69
C LEU A 87 0.59 14.88 0.72
N VAL A 88 1.63 14.05 0.76
CA VAL A 88 1.69 12.81 -0.03
C VAL A 88 0.61 11.82 0.42
N VAL A 89 0.38 11.70 1.72
CA VAL A 89 -0.67 10.83 2.27
C VAL A 89 -2.06 11.28 1.82
N VAL A 90 -2.38 12.58 1.91
CA VAL A 90 -3.66 13.14 1.46
C VAL A 90 -3.87 12.86 -0.02
N PHE A 91 -2.83 13.04 -0.85
CA PHE A 91 -2.89 12.71 -2.27
C PHE A 91 -3.14 11.21 -2.51
N ALA A 92 -2.47 10.32 -1.77
CA ALA A 92 -2.62 8.87 -1.92
C ALA A 92 -4.00 8.34 -1.52
N PHE A 93 -4.74 9.07 -0.67
CA PHE A 93 -6.10 8.72 -0.24
C PHE A 93 -7.21 9.48 -1.00
N GLY A 94 -6.85 10.23 -2.04
CA GLY A 94 -7.82 10.79 -2.98
C GLY A 94 -8.68 9.69 -3.62
N GLY A 95 -9.96 9.98 -3.86
CA GLY A 95 -10.96 9.03 -4.36
C GLY A 95 -11.77 8.33 -3.27
N THR A 96 -11.36 8.40 -2.00
CA THR A 96 -12.18 7.85 -0.89
C THR A 96 -13.48 8.64 -0.67
N GLU A 97 -13.52 9.89 -1.13
CA GLU A 97 -14.70 10.75 -1.15
C GLU A 97 -15.84 10.20 -2.02
N ILE A 98 -15.55 9.43 -3.06
CA ILE A 98 -16.56 8.85 -3.96
C ILE A 98 -17.46 7.89 -3.18
N VAL A 99 -16.88 7.11 -2.25
CA VAL A 99 -17.64 6.19 -1.39
C VAL A 99 -18.54 6.95 -0.42
N ALA A 100 -18.11 8.14 0.03
CA ALA A 100 -18.92 8.99 0.90
C ALA A 100 -20.12 9.60 0.14
N VAL A 101 -19.91 10.01 -1.12
CA VAL A 101 -20.99 10.49 -2.01
C VAL A 101 -22.01 9.37 -2.26
N ALA A 102 -21.54 8.18 -2.65
CA ALA A 102 -22.42 7.03 -2.85
C ALA A 102 -23.19 6.63 -1.57
N ALA A 103 -22.56 6.73 -0.40
CA ALA A 103 -23.23 6.49 0.87
C ALA A 103 -24.33 7.52 1.16
N ALA A 104 -24.15 8.77 0.73
CA ALA A 104 -25.14 9.84 0.89
C ALA A 104 -26.38 9.66 -0.01
N GLU A 105 -26.26 8.88 -1.09
CA GLU A 105 -27.37 8.54 -2.00
C GLU A 105 -28.19 7.32 -1.55
N THR A 106 -27.87 6.72 -0.41
CA THR A 106 -28.60 5.55 0.12
C THR A 106 -29.89 5.93 0.86
N ALA A 107 -30.77 4.95 1.10
CA ALA A 107 -32.04 5.16 1.81
C ALA A 107 -31.91 5.66 3.25
N ASP A 108 -30.77 5.41 3.91
CA ASP A 108 -30.44 5.93 5.26
C ASP A 108 -29.02 6.54 5.23
N PRO A 109 -28.88 7.79 4.70
CA PRO A 109 -27.58 8.42 4.48
C PRO A 109 -26.76 8.56 5.76
N GLY A 110 -27.40 8.92 6.87
CA GLY A 110 -26.72 9.15 8.15
C GLY A 110 -26.05 7.87 8.68
N ARG A 111 -26.80 6.76 8.68
CA ARG A 111 -26.26 5.46 9.11
C ARG A 111 -25.23 4.91 8.14
N SER A 112 -25.49 5.01 6.83
CA SER A 112 -24.57 4.53 5.79
C SER A 112 -23.25 5.29 5.83
N LEU A 113 -23.28 6.62 5.94
CA LEU A 113 -22.08 7.46 6.02
C LEU A 113 -21.26 7.13 7.27
N ALA A 114 -21.89 7.04 8.44
CA ALA A 114 -21.21 6.69 9.69
C ALA A 114 -20.54 5.31 9.61
N ARG A 115 -21.22 4.33 9.00
CA ARG A 115 -20.66 2.99 8.78
C ARG A 115 -19.46 3.05 7.82
N THR A 116 -19.61 3.71 6.68
CA THR A 116 -18.55 3.87 5.68
C THR A 116 -17.30 4.47 6.30
N ILE A 117 -17.42 5.61 6.99
CA ILE A 117 -16.30 6.27 7.66
C ILE A 117 -15.58 5.31 8.62
N ARG A 118 -16.32 4.60 9.47
CA ARG A 118 -15.72 3.64 10.42
C ARG A 118 -14.98 2.50 9.69
N THR A 119 -15.58 1.95 8.64
CA THR A 119 -14.96 0.85 7.89
C THR A 119 -13.72 1.30 7.12
N VAL A 120 -13.74 2.49 6.53
CA VAL A 120 -12.58 3.09 5.85
C VAL A 120 -11.46 3.36 6.86
N ALA A 121 -11.78 4.00 7.99
CA ALA A 121 -10.79 4.27 9.04
C ALA A 121 -10.10 3.00 9.54
N TRP A 122 -10.86 1.93 9.81
CA TRP A 122 -10.27 0.67 10.24
C TRP A 122 -9.36 0.04 9.18
N ARG A 123 -9.76 0.07 7.90
CA ARG A 123 -8.93 -0.42 6.79
C ARG A 123 -7.63 0.37 6.66
N ILE A 124 -7.67 1.69 6.81
CA ILE A 124 -6.47 2.55 6.79
C ILE A 124 -5.54 2.19 7.96
N LEU A 125 -6.07 2.05 9.17
CA LEU A 125 -5.27 1.68 10.34
C LEU A 125 -4.59 0.32 10.16
N VAL A 126 -5.33 -0.69 9.72
CA VAL A 126 -4.79 -2.06 9.58
C VAL A 126 -3.84 -2.17 8.38
N PHE A 127 -4.29 -1.78 7.18
CA PHE A 127 -3.53 -2.04 5.96
C PHE A 127 -2.45 -1.00 5.73
N TYR A 128 -2.75 0.29 5.86
CA TYR A 128 -1.79 1.34 5.53
C TYR A 128 -0.83 1.60 6.69
N ILE A 129 -1.36 1.96 7.86
CA ILE A 129 -0.52 2.24 9.03
C ILE A 129 0.21 0.96 9.46
N GLY A 130 -0.47 -0.18 9.53
CA GLY A 130 0.17 -1.46 9.81
C GLY A 130 1.31 -1.80 8.86
N SER A 131 1.14 -1.61 7.54
CA SER A 131 2.21 -1.90 6.58
C SER A 131 3.39 -0.96 6.74
N ILE A 132 3.14 0.35 6.91
CA ILE A 132 4.20 1.34 7.16
C ILE A 132 4.94 1.03 8.46
N SER A 133 4.23 0.67 9.52
CA SER A 133 4.85 0.28 10.79
C SER A 133 5.77 -0.92 10.62
N VAL A 134 5.36 -1.95 9.88
CA VAL A 134 6.23 -3.10 9.55
C VAL A 134 7.43 -2.66 8.73
N ILE A 135 7.24 -1.87 7.67
CA ILE A 135 8.32 -1.38 6.80
C ILE A 135 9.37 -0.61 7.62
N VAL A 136 8.93 0.35 8.44
CA VAL A 136 9.81 1.16 9.28
C VAL A 136 10.50 0.31 10.34
N ALA A 137 9.83 -0.68 10.92
CA ALA A 137 10.44 -1.57 11.90
C ALA A 137 11.57 -2.41 11.29
N VAL A 138 11.37 -2.91 10.07
CA VAL A 138 12.25 -3.90 9.44
C VAL A 138 13.40 -3.24 8.66
N VAL A 139 13.11 -2.17 7.92
CA VAL A 139 14.07 -1.52 7.01
C VAL A 139 14.32 -0.09 7.48
N PRO A 140 15.60 0.31 7.71
CA PRO A 140 15.93 1.69 8.06
C PRO A 140 15.38 2.68 7.03
N TRP A 141 14.80 3.80 7.49
CA TRP A 141 14.20 4.82 6.60
C TRP A 141 15.20 5.46 5.62
N THR A 142 16.51 5.32 5.88
CA THR A 142 17.62 5.78 5.03
C THR A 142 18.03 4.78 3.95
N SER A 143 17.45 3.58 3.93
CA SER A 143 17.82 2.51 2.99
C SER A 143 17.37 2.80 1.56
N ALA A 144 18.26 2.59 0.59
CA ALA A 144 17.93 2.65 -0.83
C ALA A 144 16.94 1.55 -1.28
N ALA A 145 16.82 0.47 -0.50
CA ALA A 145 15.86 -0.61 -0.76
C ALA A 145 14.40 -0.14 -0.66
N LEU A 146 14.13 0.99 0.00
CA LEU A 146 12.80 1.60 0.08
C LEU A 146 12.30 2.18 -1.25
N SER A 147 13.06 2.05 -2.34
CA SER A 147 12.52 2.20 -3.70
C SER A 147 11.42 1.17 -4.02
N SER A 148 11.46 -0.01 -3.37
CA SER A 148 10.37 -0.99 -3.35
C SER A 148 10.11 -1.47 -1.91
N PRO A 149 9.38 -0.69 -1.09
CA PRO A 149 9.31 -0.91 0.37
C PRO A 149 8.80 -2.29 0.77
N PHE A 150 7.75 -2.77 0.12
CA PHE A 150 7.16 -4.07 0.39
C PHE A 150 8.11 -5.21 0.01
N ALA A 151 8.76 -5.11 -1.15
CA ALA A 151 9.74 -6.10 -1.58
C ALA A 151 10.95 -6.14 -0.63
N ALA A 152 11.45 -4.97 -0.20
CA ALA A 152 12.59 -4.87 0.71
C ALA A 152 12.38 -5.63 2.03
N VAL A 153 11.19 -5.53 2.62
CA VAL A 153 10.85 -6.29 3.84
C VAL A 153 10.82 -7.80 3.57
N LEU A 154 10.26 -8.23 2.44
CA LEU A 154 10.17 -9.65 2.09
C LEU A 154 11.53 -10.25 1.71
N GLU A 155 12.46 -9.45 1.19
CA GLU A 155 13.85 -9.84 0.98
C GLU A 155 14.57 -10.08 2.31
N VAL A 156 14.33 -9.23 3.33
CA VAL A 156 14.84 -9.45 4.69
C VAL A 156 14.27 -10.74 5.28
N ALA A 157 13.01 -11.07 4.98
CA ALA A 157 12.37 -12.33 5.38
C ALA A 157 13.01 -13.57 4.72
N ARG A 158 13.84 -13.39 3.67
CA ARG A 158 14.49 -14.46 2.90
C ARG A 158 13.52 -15.52 2.36
N ILE A 159 12.30 -15.13 2.03
CA ILE A 159 11.31 -16.01 1.43
C ILE A 159 11.48 -15.96 -0.10
N PRO A 160 11.90 -17.05 -0.76
CA PRO A 160 12.12 -17.06 -2.20
C PRO A 160 10.85 -16.67 -2.97
N GLY A 161 10.97 -15.74 -3.91
CA GLY A 161 9.86 -15.30 -4.77
C GLY A 161 8.84 -14.36 -4.14
N ALA A 162 8.86 -14.14 -2.81
CA ALA A 162 7.89 -13.28 -2.13
C ALA A 162 7.97 -11.81 -2.59
N ALA A 163 9.20 -11.29 -2.72
CA ALA A 163 9.46 -9.94 -3.22
C ALA A 163 8.95 -9.72 -4.66
N THR A 164 9.13 -10.72 -5.53
CA THR A 164 8.62 -10.69 -6.90
C THR A 164 7.09 -10.75 -6.91
N ALA A 165 6.49 -11.64 -6.10
CA ALA A 165 5.05 -11.81 -6.05
C ALA A 165 4.33 -10.52 -5.62
N ILE A 166 4.79 -9.84 -4.55
CA ILE A 166 4.15 -8.59 -4.11
C ILE A 166 4.31 -7.46 -5.13
N THR A 167 5.46 -7.42 -5.82
CA THR A 167 5.70 -6.44 -6.89
C THR A 167 4.77 -6.68 -8.07
N LEU A 168 4.55 -7.95 -8.44
CA LEU A 168 3.59 -8.30 -9.50
C LEU A 168 2.16 -7.94 -9.10
N VAL A 169 1.75 -8.20 -7.85
CA VAL A 169 0.44 -7.78 -7.36
C VAL A 169 0.27 -6.26 -7.45
N ALA A 170 1.29 -5.50 -7.05
CA ALA A 170 1.24 -4.03 -7.08
C ALA A 170 1.15 -3.44 -8.51
N VAL A 171 1.67 -4.16 -9.52
CA VAL A 171 1.59 -3.72 -10.92
C VAL A 171 0.26 -4.12 -11.56
N VAL A 172 -0.26 -5.31 -11.23
CA VAL A 172 -1.45 -5.88 -11.85
C VAL A 172 -2.74 -5.33 -11.26
N ALA A 173 -2.75 -5.12 -9.95
CA ALA A 173 -3.94 -4.73 -9.22
C ALA A 173 -3.93 -3.22 -8.96
#